data_AF-A0AAU5DJA1-F1
#
_entry.id   AF-A0AAU5DJA1-F1
#
_cell.length_a   1.000
_cell.length_b   1.000
_cell.length_c   1.000
_cell.angle_alpha   90.00
_cell.angle_beta   90.00
_cell.angle_gamma   90.00
#
_symmetry.space_group_name_H-M   'P 1'
#
loop_
_entity.id
_entity.type
_entity.pdbx_description
1 polymer ?
#
loop_
_entity_poly.entity_id
_entity_poly.type
_entity_poly.pdbx_seq_one_letter_code
_entity_poly.pdbx_strand_id
1 'polypeptide(L)'
;MEAVQKAQALVRRALVPYAQKPEPVALARLAEELFAYGQSLLADAEKARASDPQVAGALADWEQLTVDGPSDSRLGTWNYARGLARVVRTLHRALGLDEHEHDHGPESELRLAPMPPSFSLWPV
;
A
#
# COMPACT_ATOMS: atom_id res chain seq x y z
N MET A 1 -15.36 9.66 0.65
CA MET A 1 -14.50 9.72 1.85
C MET A 1 -14.77 8.58 2.83
N GLU A 2 -16.02 8.22 3.12
CA GLU A 2 -16.35 7.12 4.06
C GLU A 2 -15.75 5.75 3.66
N ALA A 3 -15.81 5.39 2.38
CA ALA A 3 -15.29 4.10 1.88
C ALA A 3 -13.76 3.94 2.08
N VAL A 4 -13.01 5.03 1.88
CA VAL A 4 -11.57 5.10 2.06
C VAL A 4 -11.18 4.89 3.53
N GLN A 5 -11.83 5.63 4.44
CA GLN A 5 -11.59 5.48 5.88
C GLN A 5 -11.95 4.08 6.38
N LYS A 6 -13.05 3.52 5.86
CA LYS A 6 -13.44 2.13 6.13
C LYS A 6 -12.34 1.17 5.68
N ALA A 7 -11.83 1.31 4.46
CA ALA A 7 -10.77 0.45 3.95
C ALA A 7 -9.48 0.53 4.78
N GLN A 8 -9.05 1.72 5.18
CA GLN A 8 -7.90 1.88 6.07
C GLN A 8 -8.12 1.18 7.42
N ALA A 9 -9.34 1.24 7.97
CA ALA A 9 -9.67 0.51 9.20
C ALA A 9 -9.61 -1.01 9.00
N LEU A 10 -10.08 -1.54 7.86
CA LEU A 10 -9.96 -2.96 7.50
C LEU A 10 -8.50 -3.40 7.39
N VAL A 11 -7.68 -2.63 6.68
CA VAL A 11 -6.24 -2.89 6.54
C VAL A 11 -5.55 -2.92 7.90
N ARG A 12 -5.82 -1.93 8.77
CA ARG A 12 -5.26 -1.90 10.13
C ARG A 12 -5.65 -3.15 10.94
N ARG A 13 -6.93 -3.54 10.89
CA ARG A 13 -7.44 -4.74 11.59
C ARG A 13 -6.84 -6.05 11.09
N ALA A 14 -6.56 -6.17 9.79
CA ALA A 14 -5.94 -7.36 9.23
C ALA A 14 -4.45 -7.46 9.58
N LEU A 15 -3.77 -6.32 9.66
CA LEU A 15 -2.32 -6.25 9.84
C LEU A 15 -1.86 -6.28 11.31
N VAL A 16 -2.78 -6.44 12.28
CA VAL A 16 -2.48 -6.55 13.72
C VAL A 16 -1.46 -7.67 14.05
N PRO A 17 -0.75 -7.57 15.20
CA PRO A 17 0.09 -8.65 15.71
C PRO A 17 -0.69 -9.94 16.00
N TYR A 18 -0.01 -11.09 16.00
CA TYR A 18 -0.62 -12.40 16.26
C TYR A 18 -1.47 -12.46 17.53
N ALA A 19 -0.98 -11.85 18.61
CA ALA A 19 -1.68 -11.83 19.91
C ALA A 19 -3.05 -11.11 19.86
N GLN A 20 -3.28 -10.29 18.83
CA GLN A 20 -4.52 -9.53 18.61
C GLN A 20 -5.30 -10.06 17.40
N LYS A 21 -4.95 -11.25 16.90
CA LYS A 21 -5.62 -11.87 15.76
C LYS A 21 -7.14 -11.96 16.04
N PRO A 22 -7.99 -11.49 15.12
CA PRO A 22 -9.43 -11.62 15.29
C PRO A 22 -9.87 -13.08 15.46
N GLU A 23 -11.00 -13.25 16.14
CA GLU A 23 -11.69 -14.53 16.21
C GLU A 23 -12.14 -15.00 14.81
N PRO A 24 -12.27 -16.32 14.57
CA PRO A 24 -12.48 -16.87 13.23
C PRO A 24 -13.63 -16.24 12.43
N VAL A 25 -14.79 -16.01 13.05
CA VAL A 25 -15.96 -15.38 12.39
C VAL A 25 -15.66 -13.93 12.00
N ALA A 26 -15.02 -13.17 12.89
CA ALA A 26 -14.64 -11.79 12.60
C ALA A 26 -13.57 -11.71 11.50
N LEU A 27 -12.70 -12.72 11.44
CA LEU A 27 -11.66 -12.83 10.42
C LEU A 27 -12.22 -13.17 9.04
N ALA A 28 -13.20 -14.09 8.95
CA ALA A 28 -13.87 -14.40 7.69
C ALA A 28 -14.56 -13.16 7.11
N ARG A 29 -15.33 -12.43 7.94
CA ARG A 29 -15.96 -11.16 7.55
C ARG A 29 -14.92 -10.12 7.10
N LEU A 30 -13.81 -10.02 7.82
CA LEU A 30 -12.72 -9.10 7.46
C LEU A 30 -12.13 -9.44 6.08
N ALA A 31 -11.95 -10.73 5.77
CA ALA A 31 -11.46 -11.16 4.46
C ALA A 31 -12.47 -10.82 3.35
N GLU A 32 -13.76 -11.08 3.56
CA GLU A 32 -14.83 -10.72 2.63
C GLU A 32 -14.89 -9.21 2.37
N GLU A 33 -14.82 -8.39 3.42
CA GLU A 33 -14.85 -6.93 3.29
C GLU A 33 -13.61 -6.39 2.55
N LEU A 34 -12.42 -6.95 2.81
CA LEU A 34 -11.20 -6.61 2.09
C LEU A 34 -11.27 -7.05 0.62
N PHE A 35 -11.82 -8.23 0.35
CA PHE A 35 -12.00 -8.74 -0.99
C PHE A 35 -12.98 -7.86 -1.79
N ALA A 36 -14.16 -7.57 -1.22
CA ALA A 36 -15.14 -6.70 -1.87
C ALA A 36 -14.57 -5.29 -2.16
N TYR A 37 -13.80 -4.73 -1.22
CA TYR A 37 -13.16 -3.42 -1.43
C TYR A 37 -12.06 -3.48 -2.49
N GLY A 38 -11.16 -4.46 -2.43
CA GLY A 38 -10.11 -4.62 -3.44
C GLY A 38 -10.67 -4.81 -4.85
N GLN A 39 -11.76 -5.58 -4.99
CA GLN A 39 -12.47 -5.74 -6.25
C GLN A 39 -12.94 -4.41 -6.84
N SER A 40 -13.39 -3.47 -5.98
CA SER A 40 -13.82 -2.15 -6.43
C SER A 40 -12.68 -1.26 -6.97
N LEU A 41 -11.43 -1.55 -6.57
CA LEU A 41 -10.25 -0.80 -7.00
C LEU A 41 -9.65 -1.31 -8.32
N LEU A 42 -9.98 -2.53 -8.76
CA LEU A 42 -9.30 -3.18 -9.88
C LEU A 42 -9.40 -2.40 -11.18
N ALA A 43 -10.56 -1.81 -11.48
CA ALA A 43 -10.75 -1.08 -12.73
C ALA A 43 -9.85 0.16 -12.83
N ASP A 44 -9.60 0.83 -11.71
CA ASP A 44 -8.71 2.00 -11.67
C ASP A 44 -7.24 1.57 -11.58
N ALA A 45 -6.95 0.49 -10.85
CA ALA A 45 -5.62 -0.10 -10.78
C ALA A 45 -5.13 -0.60 -12.16
N GLU A 46 -5.99 -1.23 -12.96
CA GLU A 46 -5.63 -1.68 -14.32
C GLU A 46 -5.27 -0.51 -15.24
N LYS A 47 -5.90 0.67 -15.07
CA LYS A 47 -5.51 1.88 -15.81
C LYS A 47 -4.12 2.39 -15.40
N ALA A 48 -3.77 2.27 -14.12
CA ALA A 48 -2.48 2.69 -13.57
C ALA A 48 -1.35 1.66 -13.79
N ARG A 49 -1.69 0.41 -14.11
CA ARG A 49 -0.77 -0.74 -14.23
C ARG A 49 0.43 -0.48 -15.15
N ALA A 50 0.23 0.21 -16.27
CA ALA A 50 1.30 0.48 -17.24
C ALA A 50 2.31 1.52 -16.74
N SER A 51 1.93 2.38 -15.81
CA SER A 51 2.74 3.50 -15.32
C SER A 51 3.37 3.24 -13.96
N ASP A 52 2.87 2.27 -13.19
CA ASP A 52 3.38 1.94 -11.87
C ASP A 52 3.66 0.43 -11.71
N PRO A 53 4.95 0.01 -11.67
CA PRO A 53 5.33 -1.37 -11.41
C PRO A 53 4.81 -1.95 -10.08
N GLN A 54 4.59 -1.11 -9.07
CA GLN A 54 4.01 -1.55 -7.79
C GLN A 54 2.56 -1.96 -7.95
N VAL A 55 1.81 -1.24 -8.80
CA VAL A 55 0.43 -1.61 -9.14
C VAL A 55 0.40 -2.90 -9.93
N ALA A 56 1.31 -3.07 -10.91
CA ALA A 56 1.41 -4.31 -11.66
C ALA A 56 1.70 -5.53 -10.75
N GLY A 57 2.61 -5.39 -9.78
CA GLY A 57 2.88 -6.43 -8.78
C GLY A 57 1.68 -6.69 -7.87
N ALA A 58 1.02 -5.65 -7.38
CA ALA A 58 -0.17 -5.78 -6.52
C ALA A 58 -1.35 -6.46 -7.23
N LEU A 59 -1.52 -6.22 -8.54
CA LEU A 59 -2.52 -6.90 -9.37
C LEU A 59 -2.20 -8.39 -9.58
N ALA A 60 -0.92 -8.73 -9.76
CA ALA A 60 -0.50 -10.13 -9.83
C ALA A 60 -0.73 -10.86 -8.48
N ASP A 61 -0.38 -10.21 -7.38
CA ASP A 61 -0.66 -10.74 -6.03
C ASP A 61 -2.17 -10.90 -5.78
N TRP A 62 -2.99 -9.95 -6.26
CA TRP A 62 -4.44 -10.04 -6.20
C TRP A 62 -5.00 -11.26 -6.94
N GLU A 63 -4.54 -11.46 -8.18
CA GLU A 63 -4.95 -12.59 -9.03
C GLU A 63 -4.60 -13.91 -8.34
N GLN A 64 -3.36 -14.03 -7.84
CA GLN A 64 -2.92 -15.22 -7.12
C GLN A 64 -3.76 -15.49 -5.87
N LEU A 65 -4.03 -14.47 -5.05
CA LEU A 65 -4.87 -14.62 -3.86
C LEU A 65 -6.31 -15.03 -4.24
N THR A 66 -6.85 -14.51 -5.33
CA THR A 66 -8.20 -14.87 -5.79
C THR A 66 -8.29 -16.33 -6.24
N VAL A 67 -7.23 -16.83 -6.87
CA VAL A 67 -7.14 -18.24 -7.29
C VAL A 67 -6.93 -19.17 -6.09
N ASP A 68 -5.99 -18.83 -5.20
CA ASP A 68 -5.62 -19.70 -4.08
C ASP A 68 -6.69 -19.71 -2.98
N GLY A 69 -7.34 -18.57 -2.74
CA GLY A 69 -8.27 -18.38 -1.64
C GLY A 69 -7.61 -18.58 -0.26
N PRO A 70 -8.43 -18.71 0.80
CA PRO A 70 -7.93 -19.09 2.12
C PRO A 70 -7.52 -20.57 2.15
N SER A 71 -6.32 -20.87 2.65
CA SER A 71 -5.88 -22.26 2.83
C SER A 71 -6.56 -22.94 4.02
N ASP A 72 -6.60 -24.27 4.01
CA ASP A 72 -7.13 -25.11 5.12
C ASP A 72 -6.24 -25.13 6.36
N SER A 73 -5.11 -24.43 6.34
CA SER A 73 -4.21 -24.35 7.49
C SER A 73 -4.86 -23.55 8.64
N ARG A 74 -4.39 -23.81 9.88
CA ARG A 74 -4.85 -23.09 11.08
C ARG A 74 -4.81 -21.55 10.97
N LEU A 75 -3.93 -21.02 10.12
CA LEU A 75 -3.76 -19.58 9.89
C LEU A 75 -4.14 -19.17 8.45
N GLY A 76 -4.72 -20.05 7.65
CA GLY A 76 -4.95 -19.83 6.22
C GLY A 76 -5.82 -18.62 5.94
N THR A 77 -6.99 -18.52 6.59
CA THR A 77 -7.86 -17.35 6.48
C THR A 77 -7.19 -16.05 6.94
N TRP A 78 -6.28 -16.13 7.93
CA TRP A 78 -5.62 -14.93 8.45
C TRP A 78 -4.49 -14.46 7.54
N ASN A 79 -3.70 -15.40 7.01
CA ASN A 79 -2.69 -15.13 6.01
C ASN A 79 -3.33 -14.57 4.73
N TYR A 80 -4.47 -15.14 4.31
CA TYR A 80 -5.27 -14.66 3.20
C TYR A 80 -5.74 -13.21 3.42
N ALA A 81 -6.39 -12.92 4.55
CA ALA A 81 -6.83 -11.56 4.88
C ALA A 81 -5.65 -10.56 4.93
N ARG A 82 -4.49 -10.97 5.44
CA ARG A 82 -3.28 -10.14 5.42
C ARG A 82 -2.72 -9.92 4.02
N GLY A 83 -2.80 -10.93 3.15
CA GLY A 83 -2.48 -10.81 1.73
C GLY A 83 -3.34 -9.74 1.07
N LEU A 84 -4.67 -9.88 1.18
CA LEU A 84 -5.63 -8.91 0.65
C LEU A 84 -5.37 -7.50 1.20
N ALA A 85 -5.15 -7.36 2.51
CA ALA A 85 -4.87 -6.06 3.14
C ALA A 85 -3.59 -5.39 2.61
N ARG A 86 -2.55 -6.16 2.29
CA ARG A 86 -1.31 -5.61 1.70
C ARG A 86 -1.56 -5.10 0.29
N VAL A 87 -2.25 -5.89 -0.54
CA VAL A 87 -2.63 -5.52 -1.91
C VAL A 87 -3.49 -4.26 -1.88
N VAL A 88 -4.57 -4.25 -1.09
CA VAL A 88 -5.46 -3.08 -0.94
C VAL A 88 -4.66 -1.85 -0.53
N ARG A 89 -3.74 -1.96 0.44
CA ARG A 89 -2.89 -0.83 0.85
C ARG A 89 -1.99 -0.31 -0.27
N THR A 90 -1.41 -1.21 -1.07
CA THR A 90 -0.57 -0.82 -2.22
C THR A 90 -1.40 -0.10 -3.27
N LEU A 91 -2.55 -0.65 -3.65
CA LEU A 91 -3.45 -0.03 -4.62
C LEU A 91 -3.97 1.33 -4.12
N HIS A 92 -4.30 1.44 -2.83
CA HIS A 92 -4.79 2.67 -2.23
C HIS A 92 -3.76 3.81 -2.30
N ARG A 93 -2.48 3.49 -2.06
CA ARG A 93 -1.38 4.45 -2.18
C ARG A 93 -1.14 4.87 -3.62
N ALA A 94 -1.07 3.90 -4.53
CA ALA A 94 -0.79 4.16 -5.93
C ALA A 94 -1.90 4.98 -6.62
N LEU A 95 -3.16 4.78 -6.20
CA LEU A 95 -4.31 5.55 -6.68
C LEU A 95 -4.47 6.90 -5.99
N GLY A 96 -3.58 7.28 -5.06
CA GLY A 96 -3.65 8.55 -4.33
C GLY A 96 -4.88 8.67 -3.43
N LEU A 97 -5.46 7.54 -3.00
CA LEU A 97 -6.64 7.50 -2.15
C LEU A 97 -6.30 7.66 -0.67
N ASP A 98 -5.03 7.43 -0.29
CA ASP A 98 -4.53 7.84 1.02
C ASP A 98 -4.43 9.37 1.03
N GLU A 99 -5.26 10.03 1.85
CA GLU A 99 -5.03 11.42 2.24
C GLU A 99 -3.69 11.48 2.99
N HIS A 100 -2.60 11.70 2.24
CA HIS A 100 -1.50 12.50 2.71
C HIS A 100 -1.80 13.92 2.27
N GLU A 101 -2.12 14.75 3.26
CA GLU A 101 -1.60 16.10 3.37
C GLU A 101 -0.39 16.27 2.43
N HIS A 102 -0.59 17.04 1.36
CA HIS A 102 0.52 17.63 0.62
C HIS A 102 1.26 18.52 1.62
N ASP A 103 2.14 17.95 2.43
CA ASP A 103 3.29 18.70 2.93
C ASP A 103 4.21 18.88 1.73
N HIS A 104 3.93 19.95 0.99
CA HIS A 104 4.92 20.60 0.15
C HIS A 104 6.04 21.10 1.07
N GLY A 105 6.96 20.22 1.46
CA GLY A 105 8.27 20.63 1.93
C GLY A 105 9.00 21.34 0.78
N PRO A 106 9.36 22.63 0.91
CA PRO A 106 10.09 23.35 -0.12
C PRO A 106 11.58 22.96 -0.09
N GLU A 107 11.92 21.79 -0.64
CA GLU A 107 13.33 21.37 -0.79
C GLU A 107 13.77 21.24 -2.26
N SER A 108 13.09 21.96 -3.17
CA SER A 108 13.60 22.20 -4.54
C SER A 108 14.55 23.42 -4.64
N GLU A 109 14.94 24.04 -3.53
CA GLU A 109 15.76 25.27 -3.52
C GLU A 109 17.20 25.11 -3.00
N LEU A 110 17.77 23.90 -3.06
CA LEU A 110 19.20 23.66 -2.79
C LEU A 110 19.98 23.20 -4.03
N ARG A 111 19.63 23.74 -5.20
CA ARG A 111 20.54 23.82 -6.35
C ARG A 111 21.07 25.24 -6.49
N LEU A 112 22.41 25.32 -6.53
CA LEU A 112 23.31 26.47 -6.73
C LEU A 112 23.69 27.29 -5.48
N ALA A 113 24.53 26.71 -4.62
CA ALA A 113 25.62 27.50 -4.07
C ALA A 113 26.66 27.73 -5.20
N PRO A 114 27.14 28.97 -5.44
CA PRO A 114 28.25 29.20 -6.35
C PRO A 114 29.51 28.52 -5.81
N MET A 115 30.23 27.79 -6.67
CA MET A 115 31.59 27.34 -6.37
C MET A 115 32.45 28.55 -5.96
N PRO A 116 33.21 28.48 -4.87
CA PRO A 116 34.26 29.46 -4.64
C PRO A 116 35.32 29.32 -5.75
N PRO A 117 35.89 30.43 -6.25
CA PRO A 117 36.94 30.34 -7.24
C PRO A 117 38.18 29.68 -6.63
N SER A 118 38.71 28.67 -7.32
CA SER A 118 40.08 28.23 -7.17
C SER A 118 41.01 29.43 -7.33
N PHE A 119 41.63 29.87 -6.24
CA PHE A 119 42.79 30.74 -6.29
C PHE A 119 44.01 30.02 -5.72
N SER A 120 44.93 29.80 -6.64
CA SER A 120 46.32 29.41 -6.52
C SER A 120 47.11 30.11 -5.41
N LEU A 121 48.11 29.35 -4.91
CA LEU A 121 49.49 29.74 -4.62
C LEU A 121 49.74 31.06 -3.87
N TRP A 122 50.38 30.98 -2.70
CA TRP A 122 51.54 31.86 -2.44
C TRP A 122 52.66 31.20 -1.61
N PRO A 123 53.91 31.65 -1.81
CA PRO A 123 55.12 31.14 -1.18
C PRO A 123 55.46 31.91 0.09
N VAL A 124 56.15 31.27 1.03
CA VAL A 124 57.27 31.82 1.83
C VAL A 124 58.20 30.66 2.19
#